data_AF-A0A7V7KC74-F1
#
_entry.id   AF-A0A7V7KC74-F1
#
_cell.length_a   1.000
_cell.length_b   1.000
_cell.length_c   1.000
_cell.angle_alpha   90.00
_cell.angle_beta   90.00
_cell.angle_gamma   90.00
#
_symmetry.space_group_name_H-M   'P 1'
#
loop_
_entity.id
_entity.type
_entity.pdbx_description
1 polymer ?
#
loop_
_entity_poly.entity_id
_entity_poly.type
_entity_poly.pdbx_seq_one_letter_code
_entity_poly.pdbx_strand_id
1 'polypeptide(L)'
;MLKFYIVAAMAVLLTACGYVSDYEKGVYGYESLYCYQSIGAVQCFKAPRFRDQRRMVNYFGPSPARYDQPEPPAKARLDAPPTIDFYVRDPEPIPEPAAPKRRGKPLPWLSAKVGTGPADGLAPAPDAKKSAATAAPRPAPEPQEESDDDELEEYGELN
;
A
#
# COMPACT_ATOMS: atom_id res chain seq x y z
N MET A 1 -35.13 38.64 36.59
CA MET A 1 -34.84 37.31 37.19
C MET A 1 -34.78 36.20 36.14
N LEU A 2 -35.85 35.90 35.38
CA LEU A 2 -35.87 34.81 34.38
C LEU A 2 -34.72 34.83 33.35
N LYS A 3 -34.34 36.01 32.86
CA LYS A 3 -33.21 36.18 31.93
C LYS A 3 -31.86 35.73 32.52
N PHE A 4 -31.63 35.93 33.82
CA PHE A 4 -30.42 35.47 34.49
C PHE A 4 -30.39 33.95 34.64
N TYR A 5 -31.55 33.32 34.88
CA TYR A 5 -31.65 31.85 34.91
C TYR A 5 -31.38 31.20 33.56
N ILE A 6 -31.84 31.82 32.45
CA ILE A 6 -31.56 31.32 31.09
C ILE A 6 -30.06 31.41 30.77
N VAL A 7 -29.42 32.54 31.11
CA VAL A 7 -27.96 32.71 30.90
C VAL A 7 -27.15 31.74 31.76
N ALA A 8 -27.53 31.54 33.02
CA ALA A 8 -26.88 30.57 33.90
C ALA A 8 -27.05 29.12 33.41
N ALA A 9 -28.23 28.75 32.93
CA ALA A 9 -28.49 27.42 32.38
C ALA A 9 -27.67 27.14 31.10
N MET A 10 -27.56 28.13 30.21
CA MET A 10 -26.71 28.05 29.01
C MET A 10 -25.23 27.92 29.36
N ALA A 11 -24.74 28.66 30.37
CA ALA A 11 -23.36 28.57 30.82
C ALA A 11 -23.03 27.16 31.35
N VAL A 12 -23.91 26.56 32.15
CA VAL A 12 -23.72 25.20 32.67
C VAL A 12 -23.73 24.17 31.53
N LEU A 13 -24.63 24.30 30.56
CA LEU A 13 -24.70 23.41 29.39
C LEU A 13 -23.42 23.46 28.53
N LEU A 14 -22.83 24.64 28.32
CA LEU A 14 -21.61 24.79 27.52
C LEU A 14 -20.37 24.21 28.21
N THR A 15 -20.31 24.19 29.54
CA THR A 15 -19.19 23.57 30.28
C THR A 15 -19.20 22.04 30.24
N ALA A 16 -20.31 21.41 29.87
CA ALA A 16 -20.44 19.95 29.86
C ALA A 16 -19.74 19.27 28.66
N CYS A 17 -19.38 20.00 27.60
CA CYS A 17 -18.70 19.43 26.42
C CYS A 17 -17.20 19.18 26.60
N GLY A 18 -16.62 19.50 27.77
CA GLY A 18 -15.18 19.37 28.05
C GLY A 18 -14.77 18.09 28.78
N TYR A 19 -15.66 17.12 29.00
CA TYR A 19 -15.34 15.96 29.83
C TYR A 19 -14.20 15.12 29.24
N VAL A 20 -13.09 15.03 29.97
CA VAL A 20 -11.97 14.12 29.70
C VAL A 20 -12.24 12.84 30.46
N SER A 21 -12.21 11.70 29.77
CA SER A 21 -12.47 10.40 30.40
C SER A 21 -11.40 10.10 31.46
N ASP A 22 -11.76 9.38 32.53
CA ASP A 22 -10.80 9.01 33.57
C ASP A 22 -9.70 8.09 33.03
N TYR A 23 -9.99 7.34 31.96
CA TYR A 23 -8.99 6.61 31.19
C TYR A 23 -7.93 7.57 30.63
N GLU A 24 -8.35 8.58 29.85
CA GLU A 24 -7.44 9.54 29.23
C GLU A 24 -6.54 10.20 30.28
N LYS A 25 -7.08 10.59 31.45
CA LYS A 25 -6.31 11.16 32.59
C LYS A 25 -5.17 10.25 33.05
N GLY A 26 -5.40 8.93 33.09
CA GLY A 26 -4.39 7.95 33.51
C GLY A 26 -3.31 7.68 32.46
N VAL A 27 -3.61 7.92 31.17
CA VAL A 27 -2.69 7.62 30.07
C VAL A 27 -2.03 8.86 29.46
N TYR A 28 -2.38 10.08 29.92
CA TYR A 28 -1.82 11.34 29.42
C TYR A 28 -0.29 11.46 29.52
N GLY A 29 0.34 10.77 30.47
CA GLY A 29 1.80 10.82 30.68
C GLY A 29 2.60 9.84 29.82
N TYR A 30 1.94 9.02 29.01
CA TYR A 30 2.57 7.97 28.21
C TYR A 30 2.52 8.30 26.73
N GLU A 31 3.39 7.64 25.95
CA GLU A 31 3.38 7.74 24.51
C GLU A 31 2.07 7.19 23.93
N SER A 32 1.40 7.99 23.08
CA SER A 32 0.16 7.58 22.44
C SER A 32 0.42 6.52 21.37
N LEU A 33 -0.42 5.49 21.32
CA LEU A 33 -0.33 4.40 20.35
C LEU A 33 -1.69 4.12 19.73
N TYR A 34 -1.78 4.19 18.41
CA TYR A 34 -2.99 3.92 17.63
C TYR A 34 -2.78 2.70 16.75
N CYS A 35 -3.49 1.61 17.03
CA CYS A 35 -3.29 0.33 16.38
C CYS A 35 -4.42 0.01 15.37
N TYR A 36 -4.03 -0.38 14.16
CA TYR A 36 -4.92 -0.63 13.04
C TYR A 36 -4.71 -2.02 12.45
N GLN A 37 -5.80 -2.64 11.99
CA GLN A 37 -5.76 -3.92 11.30
C GLN A 37 -5.30 -3.74 9.84
N SER A 38 -4.10 -4.22 9.52
CA SER A 38 -3.62 -4.36 8.15
C SER A 38 -3.94 -5.75 7.59
N ILE A 39 -3.57 -6.01 6.33
CA ILE A 39 -3.84 -7.29 5.64
C ILE A 39 -3.08 -8.45 6.30
N GLY A 40 -1.89 -8.21 6.87
CA GLY A 40 -1.03 -9.26 7.42
C GLY A 40 -0.75 -9.16 8.93
N ALA A 41 -0.98 -8.01 9.56
CA ALA A 41 -0.68 -7.78 10.98
C ALA A 41 -1.42 -6.56 11.55
N VAL A 42 -1.35 -6.35 12.86
CA VAL A 42 -1.73 -5.08 13.49
C VAL A 42 -0.53 -4.12 13.41
N GLN A 43 -0.75 -2.90 12.91
CA GLN A 43 0.27 -1.84 12.85
C GLN A 43 -0.10 -0.73 13.81
N CYS A 44 0.84 -0.33 14.66
CA CYS A 44 0.65 0.71 15.66
C CYS A 44 1.48 1.96 15.30
N PHE A 45 0.87 3.13 15.46
CA PHE A 45 1.47 4.41 15.12
C PHE A 45 1.37 5.37 16.31
N LYS A 46 2.32 6.29 16.43
CA LYS A 46 2.31 7.33 17.47
C LYS A 46 1.16 8.33 17.30
N ALA A 47 0.76 8.58 16.05
CA ALA A 47 -0.31 9.49 15.68
C ALA A 47 -1.46 8.76 14.95
N PRO A 48 -2.71 9.27 15.02
CA PRO A 48 -3.83 8.64 14.35
C PRO A 48 -3.72 8.71 12.82
N ARG A 49 -3.92 7.59 12.14
CA ARG A 49 -3.97 7.46 10.69
C ARG A 49 -5.43 7.48 10.23
N PHE A 50 -5.91 8.68 9.88
CA PHE A 50 -7.31 8.86 9.48
C PHE A 50 -7.74 8.07 8.25
N ARG A 51 -6.81 7.77 7.33
CA ARG A 51 -7.07 6.90 6.18
C ARG A 51 -7.64 5.53 6.58
N ASP A 52 -7.14 4.98 7.69
CA ASP A 52 -7.45 3.62 8.13
C ASP A 52 -8.36 3.64 9.38
N GLN A 53 -9.02 4.76 9.70
CA GLN A 53 -9.84 4.94 10.91
C GLN A 53 -10.91 3.84 11.10
N ARG A 54 -11.48 3.32 10.02
CA ARG A 54 -12.47 2.23 10.05
C ARG A 54 -11.91 0.86 10.45
N ARG A 55 -10.59 0.72 10.44
CA ARG A 55 -9.85 -0.52 10.77
C ARG A 55 -9.10 -0.39 12.09
N MET A 56 -9.39 0.64 12.89
CA MET A 56 -8.79 0.82 14.20
C MET A 56 -9.24 -0.30 15.13
N VAL A 57 -8.27 -0.99 15.74
CA VAL A 57 -8.52 -2.09 16.68
C VAL A 57 -8.56 -1.55 18.11
N ASN A 58 -7.57 -0.74 18.46
CA ASN A 58 -7.48 -0.08 19.76
C ASN A 58 -6.62 1.19 19.67
N TYR A 59 -6.74 2.05 20.67
CA TYR A 59 -5.86 3.19 20.87
C TYR A 59 -5.49 3.34 22.35
N PHE A 60 -4.32 3.91 22.58
CA PHE A 60 -3.79 4.27 23.89
C PHE A 60 -3.44 5.76 23.85
N GLY A 61 -4.00 6.54 24.77
CA GLY A 61 -3.89 8.00 24.77
C GLY A 61 -5.20 8.72 24.43
N PRO A 62 -5.14 9.98 23.98
CA PRO A 62 -6.33 10.78 23.69
C PRO A 62 -7.10 10.21 22.50
N SER A 63 -8.44 10.34 22.55
CA SER A 63 -9.32 9.88 21.48
C SER A 63 -8.89 10.43 20.11
N PRO A 64 -8.87 9.60 19.04
CA PRO A 64 -8.49 10.04 17.70
C PRO A 64 -9.43 11.13 17.15
N ALA A 65 -10.63 11.28 17.69
CA ALA A 65 -11.57 12.35 17.31
C ALA A 65 -11.14 13.75 17.79
N ARG A 66 -10.13 13.85 18.66
CA ARG A 66 -9.54 15.13 19.10
C ARG A 66 -8.62 15.75 18.05
N TYR A 67 -8.15 14.96 17.10
CA TYR A 67 -7.19 15.40 16.09
C TYR A 67 -7.92 15.86 14.83
N ASP A 68 -7.40 16.92 14.21
CA ASP A 68 -7.93 17.43 12.95
C ASP A 68 -7.70 16.42 11.82
N GLN A 69 -8.76 16.15 11.06
CA GLN A 69 -8.63 15.33 9.86
C GLN A 69 -7.91 16.10 8.77
N PRO A 70 -6.87 15.52 8.13
CA PRO A 70 -6.20 16.15 7.00
C PRO A 70 -7.18 16.33 5.86
N GLU A 71 -6.99 17.39 5.07
CA GLU A 71 -7.84 17.65 3.91
C GLU A 71 -7.79 16.46 2.94
N PRO A 72 -8.95 15.97 2.46
CA PRO A 72 -8.97 14.85 1.53
C PRO A 72 -8.14 15.17 0.28
N PRO A 73 -7.38 14.19 -0.25
CA PRO A 73 -6.61 14.42 -1.47
C PRO A 73 -7.54 14.83 -2.61
N ALA A 74 -7.05 15.73 -3.48
CA ALA A 74 -7.78 16.12 -4.67
C ALA A 74 -8.16 14.87 -5.48
N LYS A 75 -9.41 14.82 -5.93
CA LYS A 75 -9.90 13.69 -6.73
C LYS A 75 -9.02 13.56 -7.98
N ALA A 76 -8.56 12.34 -8.26
CA ALA A 76 -7.83 12.06 -9.48
C ALA A 76 -8.70 12.42 -10.69
N ARG A 77 -8.09 13.08 -11.67
CA ARG A 77 -8.73 13.27 -12.98
C ARG A 77 -8.77 11.91 -13.67
N LEU A 78 -9.97 11.42 -13.88
CA LEU A 78 -10.22 10.21 -14.66
C LEU A 78 -10.47 10.64 -16.09
N ASP A 79 -9.38 10.86 -16.82
CA ASP A 79 -9.47 11.08 -18.26
C ASP A 79 -9.60 9.72 -18.95
N ALA A 80 -10.55 9.61 -19.89
CA ALA A 80 -10.65 8.40 -20.68
C ALA A 80 -9.35 8.23 -21.49
N PRO A 81 -8.83 7.00 -21.62
CA PRO A 81 -7.75 6.75 -22.56
C PRO A 81 -8.21 7.19 -23.96
N PRO A 82 -7.29 7.70 -24.81
CA PRO A 82 -7.63 8.07 -26.17
C PRO A 82 -8.27 6.88 -26.89
N THR A 83 -9.26 7.14 -27.74
CA THR A 83 -9.89 6.12 -28.56
C THR A 83 -8.85 5.49 -29.48
N ILE A 84 -8.73 4.17 -29.44
CA ILE A 84 -7.88 3.42 -30.38
C ILE A 84 -8.76 2.84 -31.48
N ASP A 85 -8.33 3.01 -32.73
CA ASP A 85 -9.09 2.54 -33.91
C ASP A 85 -8.97 1.02 -34.12
N PHE A 86 -7.96 0.38 -33.52
CA PHE A 86 -7.73 -1.05 -33.67
C PHE A 86 -7.22 -1.67 -32.36
N TYR A 87 -7.71 -2.87 -32.07
CA TYR A 87 -7.18 -3.72 -31.01
C TYR A 87 -6.22 -4.73 -31.62
N VAL A 88 -4.96 -4.73 -31.18
CA VAL A 88 -4.03 -5.82 -31.47
C VAL A 88 -4.37 -6.95 -30.50
N ARG A 89 -4.92 -8.05 -31.02
CA ARG A 89 -5.01 -9.28 -30.23
C ARG A 89 -3.62 -9.85 -30.11
N ASP A 90 -3.21 -10.15 -28.88
CA ASP A 90 -2.08 -11.05 -28.66
C ASP A 90 -2.38 -12.36 -29.42
N PRO A 91 -1.40 -12.92 -30.15
CA PRO A 91 -1.61 -14.17 -30.85
C PRO A 91 -2.04 -15.23 -29.83
N GLU A 92 -3.09 -15.98 -30.16
CA GLU A 92 -3.53 -17.10 -29.32
C GLU A 92 -2.32 -18.02 -29.09
N PRO A 93 -2.07 -18.46 -27.83
CA PRO A 93 -0.98 -19.38 -27.58
C PRO A 93 -1.24 -20.64 -28.42
N ILE A 94 -0.29 -20.96 -29.31
CA ILE A 94 -0.37 -22.17 -30.13
C ILE A 94 -0.43 -23.34 -29.14
N PRO A 95 -1.49 -24.17 -29.16
CA PRO A 95 -1.62 -25.27 -28.22
C PRO A 95 -0.43 -26.20 -28.42
N GLU A 96 0.43 -26.27 -27.40
CA GLU A 96 1.45 -27.31 -27.37
C GLU A 96 0.73 -28.66 -27.42
N PRO A 97 1.15 -29.59 -28.29
CA PRO A 97 0.52 -30.89 -28.38
C PRO A 97 0.52 -31.53 -26.98
N ALA A 98 -0.68 -31.84 -26.48
CA ALA A 98 -0.84 -32.44 -25.17
C ALA A 98 0.09 -33.65 -25.06
N ALA A 99 1.06 -33.57 -24.15
CA ALA A 99 1.97 -34.69 -23.90
C ALA A 99 1.12 -35.95 -23.69
N PRO A 100 1.38 -37.04 -24.42
CA PRO A 100 0.60 -38.27 -24.25
C PRO A 100 0.67 -38.62 -22.77
N LYS A 101 -0.50 -38.76 -22.12
CA LYS A 101 -0.59 -39.19 -20.71
C LYS A 101 0.00 -40.60 -20.60
N ARG A 102 1.33 -40.69 -20.49
CA ARG A 102 2.01 -41.92 -20.11
C ARG A 102 1.71 -42.10 -18.64
N ARG A 103 0.88 -43.09 -18.31
CA ARG A 103 0.87 -43.65 -16.95
C ARG A 103 2.29 -44.20 -16.71
N GLY A 104 3.16 -43.36 -16.13
CA GLY A 104 4.58 -43.62 -15.89
C GLY A 104 5.51 -42.52 -16.46
N LYS A 105 6.17 -41.80 -15.56
CA LYS A 105 7.05 -40.61 -15.73
C LYS A 105 8.19 -40.86 -16.77
N PRO A 106 8.57 -39.88 -17.63
CA PRO A 106 9.31 -38.67 -17.23
C PRO A 106 8.85 -37.36 -17.90
N LEU A 107 9.33 -36.22 -17.35
CA LEU A 107 9.03 -34.86 -17.80
C LEU A 107 9.79 -34.51 -19.11
N PRO A 108 9.13 -33.95 -20.13
CA PRO A 108 9.60 -33.97 -21.52
C PRO A 108 10.60 -32.89 -21.94
N TRP A 109 11.02 -31.96 -21.06
CA TRP A 109 12.11 -31.02 -21.38
C TRP A 109 13.49 -31.71 -21.55
N LEU A 110 13.56 -33.03 -21.33
CA LEU A 110 14.76 -33.86 -21.31
C LEU A 110 15.11 -34.60 -22.61
N SER A 111 14.30 -34.58 -23.66
CA SER A 111 14.66 -35.28 -24.91
C SER A 111 15.11 -34.31 -25.99
N ALA A 112 16.16 -33.57 -25.68
CA ALA A 112 16.85 -32.75 -26.66
C ALA A 112 17.59 -33.64 -27.69
N LYS A 113 17.35 -33.31 -28.98
CA LYS A 113 18.13 -33.59 -30.20
C LYS A 113 18.05 -34.98 -30.85
N VAL A 114 17.46 -35.03 -32.05
CA VAL A 114 18.02 -35.58 -33.32
C VAL A 114 17.35 -34.81 -34.49
N GLY A 115 18.03 -33.93 -35.24
CA GLY A 115 18.49 -34.13 -36.65
C GLY A 115 17.36 -34.51 -37.64
N THR A 116 17.10 -33.93 -38.82
CA THR A 116 17.96 -33.34 -39.87
C THR A 116 17.09 -32.81 -41.06
N GLY A 117 17.25 -31.53 -41.47
CA GLY A 117 17.04 -30.95 -42.83
C GLY A 117 15.63 -30.80 -43.48
N PRO A 118 15.48 -30.03 -44.59
CA PRO A 118 16.38 -29.05 -45.19
C PRO A 118 15.85 -27.60 -45.16
N ALA A 119 16.76 -26.68 -45.43
CA ALA A 119 16.50 -25.27 -45.73
C ALA A 119 15.53 -25.13 -46.90
N ASP A 120 14.58 -24.20 -46.80
CA ASP A 120 14.06 -23.44 -47.94
C ASP A 120 13.33 -22.18 -47.42
N GLY A 121 13.65 -21.03 -48.04
CA GLY A 121 12.81 -19.84 -47.94
C GLY A 121 13.29 -18.73 -47.01
N LEU A 122 14.57 -18.37 -47.09
CA LEU A 122 15.02 -17.04 -46.67
C LEU A 122 14.38 -15.99 -47.59
N ALA A 123 13.30 -15.35 -47.16
CA ALA A 123 12.89 -14.05 -47.71
C ALA A 123 13.49 -12.97 -46.79
N PRO A 124 14.37 -12.08 -47.28
CA PRO A 124 14.86 -10.99 -46.45
C PRO A 124 13.71 -10.01 -46.17
N ALA A 125 13.50 -9.72 -44.89
CA ALA A 125 12.65 -8.64 -44.43
C ALA A 125 13.13 -7.30 -44.99
N PRO A 126 12.25 -6.41 -45.48
CA PRO A 126 12.65 -5.04 -45.77
C PRO A 126 12.91 -4.27 -44.47
N ASP A 127 14.17 -3.87 -44.35
CA ASP A 127 14.80 -2.87 -43.49
C ASP A 127 13.92 -2.17 -42.43
N ALA A 128 14.22 -2.50 -41.18
CA ALA A 128 13.91 -1.67 -40.02
C ALA A 128 14.64 -0.32 -40.12
N LYS A 129 13.93 0.74 -40.51
CA LYS A 129 14.37 2.11 -40.20
C LYS A 129 14.20 2.36 -38.70
N LYS A 130 15.33 2.20 -38.03
CA LYS A 130 15.70 2.69 -36.71
C LYS A 130 15.21 4.13 -36.48
N SER A 131 14.15 4.29 -35.70
CA SER A 131 13.86 5.53 -34.98
C SER A 131 14.08 5.27 -33.50
N ALA A 132 15.25 5.70 -33.04
CA ALA A 132 15.60 5.74 -31.64
C ALA A 132 14.66 6.74 -30.93
N ALA A 133 13.78 6.22 -30.08
CA ALA A 133 13.16 7.02 -29.03
C ALA A 133 13.99 6.80 -27.76
N THR A 134 14.74 7.85 -27.41
CA THR A 134 15.48 8.03 -26.16
C THR A 134 14.68 7.54 -24.97
N ALA A 135 15.19 6.53 -24.26
CA ALA A 135 14.70 6.18 -22.94
C ALA A 135 15.01 7.35 -21.99
N ALA A 136 13.97 7.93 -21.39
CA ALA A 136 14.15 8.88 -20.29
C ALA A 136 14.86 8.17 -19.11
N PRO A 137 15.83 8.81 -18.43
CA PRO A 137 16.49 8.21 -17.28
C PRO A 137 15.47 7.96 -16.17
N ARG A 138 15.49 6.76 -15.58
CA ARG A 138 14.78 6.52 -14.32
C ARG A 138 15.38 7.42 -13.25
N PRO A 139 14.60 8.15 -12.45
CA PRO A 139 15.16 8.86 -11.30
C PRO A 139 15.76 7.84 -10.33
N ALA A 140 16.96 8.16 -9.84
CA ALA A 140 17.72 7.34 -8.90
C ALA A 140 16.93 7.17 -7.59
N PRO A 141 17.09 6.05 -6.88
CA PRO A 141 16.60 5.93 -5.50
C PRO A 141 17.31 6.97 -4.63
N GLU A 142 16.54 7.73 -3.84
CA GLU A 142 17.09 8.63 -2.82
C GLU A 142 17.91 7.84 -1.78
N PRO A 143 19.00 8.42 -1.25
CA PRO A 143 19.83 7.77 -0.24
C PRO A 143 19.01 7.56 1.02
N GLN A 144 18.97 6.34 1.54
CA GLN A 144 18.56 6.12 2.92
C GLN A 144 19.74 6.57 3.79
N GLU A 145 19.53 7.59 4.61
CA GLU A 145 20.45 7.94 5.70
C GLU A 145 20.59 6.73 6.62
N GLU A 146 21.79 6.17 6.58
CA GLU A 146 22.36 5.28 7.58
C GLU A 146 22.57 6.13 8.84
N SER A 147 21.73 5.92 9.85
CA SER A 147 22.00 6.38 11.20
C SER A 147 22.59 5.21 11.97
N ASP A 148 23.91 5.20 12.05
CA ASP A 148 24.68 4.46 13.05
C ASP A 148 24.21 4.90 14.43
N ASP A 149 23.72 3.95 15.22
CA ASP A 149 23.71 4.03 16.69
C ASP A 149 23.88 2.59 17.21
N ASP A 150 25.11 2.10 17.11
CA ASP A 150 25.67 1.18 18.09
C ASP A 150 25.82 1.94 19.41
N GLU A 151 24.99 1.68 20.42
CA GLU A 151 25.51 1.64 21.80
C GLU A 151 24.67 0.73 22.71
N LEU A 152 25.44 -0.06 23.46
CA LEU A 152 25.05 -1.03 24.47
C LEU A 152 24.39 -0.36 25.68
N GLU A 153 23.49 -1.09 26.34
CA GLU A 153 23.39 -1.29 27.81
C GLU A 153 22.03 -1.97 28.08
N GLU A 154 21.99 -3.26 28.41
CA GLU A 154 22.14 -3.82 29.77
C GLU A 154 21.03 -3.36 30.73
N TYR A 155 20.57 -4.31 31.56
CA TYR A 155 19.53 -4.20 32.62
C TYR A 155 18.07 -4.27 32.12
N GLY A 156 17.26 -5.24 32.54
CA GLY A 156 17.44 -6.32 33.49
C GLY A 156 16.10 -7.04 33.62
N GLU A 157 16.17 -8.35 33.84
CA GLU A 157 15.09 -9.11 34.46
C GLU A 157 14.52 -8.33 35.64
N LEU A 158 13.19 -8.34 35.81
CA LEU A 158 12.53 -8.41 37.12
C LEU A 158 11.02 -8.63 36.90
N ASN A 159 10.64 -9.90 37.10
CA ASN A 159 9.37 -10.44 37.62
C ASN A 159 8.06 -9.66 37.40
#